data_AF-A0AAV5C7J0-F1
#
_entry.id   AF-A0AAV5C7J0-F1
#
_cell.length_a   1.000
_cell.length_b   1.000
_cell.length_c   1.000
_cell.angle_alpha   90.00
_cell.angle_beta   90.00
_cell.angle_gamma   90.00
#
_symmetry.space_group_name_H-M   'P 1'
#
loop_
_entity.id
_entity.type
_entity.pdbx_description
1 polymer ?
#
loop_
_entity_poly.entity_id
_entity_poly.type
_entity_poly.pdbx_seq_one_letter_code
_entity_poly.pdbx_strand_id
1 'polypeptide(L)'
;MVILIFQLAFPDAVYLVDAIEGGKELIEACKPALESEHIVKVIHDCKRDSEALYFQFGIKLHNVMDTQIAYSLIEEQEGKKRSYDAYISFVGLLADPRVIVCLTLLHDYVIGGSCIPYPEKEEVRILLRQDPNFWKVRPLSDMMVRAATDDVRFLLSIHEKMMEKLSKISLWRLSVRSELYYDIEADAYVPEVDILSVLDVPPGKMGRVIGRKGSSIMAVKESCNVEIHIGGSKGPPDRVSFQEPCSSQTVFIIGPVKEVRKAEAILRGRMLEF
;
A
#
# COMPACT_ATOMS: atom_id res chain seq x y z
N MET A 1 17.72 2.25 6.36
CA MET A 1 17.70 0.78 6.27
C MET A 1 18.68 0.37 5.19
N VAL A 2 19.39 -0.76 5.33
CA VAL A 2 20.29 -1.30 4.30
C VAL A 2 19.72 -2.65 3.87
N ILE A 3 19.64 -2.91 2.57
CA ILE A 3 19.15 -4.17 2.02
C ILE A 3 20.33 -5.13 1.97
N LEU A 4 20.23 -6.23 2.72
CA LEU A 4 21.24 -7.29 2.77
C LEU A 4 20.79 -8.53 2.00
N ILE A 5 19.48 -8.78 2.00
CA ILE A 5 18.81 -9.87 1.30
C ILE A 5 17.48 -9.30 0.78
N PHE A 6 17.09 -9.69 -0.43
CA PHE A 6 15.83 -9.34 -1.05
C PHE A 6 15.06 -10.62 -1.40
N GLN A 7 13.83 -10.76 -0.93
CA GLN A 7 13.06 -12.01 -1.06
C GLN A 7 11.99 -11.88 -2.14
N LEU A 8 11.93 -12.86 -3.04
CA LEU A 8 10.97 -12.89 -4.15
C LEU A 8 10.19 -14.21 -4.11
N ALA A 9 8.88 -14.12 -3.93
CA ALA A 9 7.98 -15.27 -4.01
C ALA A 9 7.29 -15.33 -5.37
N PHE A 10 7.32 -16.51 -5.96
CA PHE A 10 6.56 -16.94 -7.13
C PHE A 10 5.62 -18.09 -6.71
N PRO A 11 4.63 -18.47 -7.54
CA PRO A 11 3.70 -19.55 -7.20
C PRO A 11 4.37 -20.90 -6.88
N ASP A 12 5.54 -21.15 -7.45
CA ASP A 12 6.26 -22.43 -7.38
C ASP A 12 7.59 -22.36 -6.60
N ALA A 13 8.10 -21.16 -6.31
CA ALA A 13 9.41 -21.00 -5.67
C ALA A 13 9.54 -19.69 -4.89
N VAL A 14 10.44 -19.69 -3.90
CA VAL A 14 10.92 -18.47 -3.24
C VAL A 14 12.42 -18.34 -3.49
N TYR A 15 12.83 -17.16 -3.95
CA TYR A 15 14.23 -16.81 -4.18
C TYR A 15 14.70 -15.82 -3.11
N LEU A 16 15.86 -16.11 -2.54
CA LEU A 16 16.56 -15.19 -1.64
C LEU A 16 17.73 -14.59 -2.40
N VAL A 17 17.63 -13.32 -2.74
CA VAL A 17 18.61 -12.58 -3.53
C VAL A 17 19.59 -11.90 -2.58
N ASP A 18 20.85 -12.34 -2.61
CA ASP A 18 21.87 -11.89 -1.66
C ASP A 18 22.61 -10.65 -2.16
N ALA A 19 22.35 -9.50 -1.53
CA ALA A 19 23.00 -8.25 -1.90
C ALA A 19 24.47 -8.18 -1.44
N ILE A 20 24.89 -9.01 -0.48
CA ILE A 20 26.25 -9.03 0.05
C ILE A 20 27.16 -9.87 -0.85
N GLU A 21 26.85 -11.16 -1.02
CA GLU A 21 27.68 -12.06 -1.83
C GLU A 21 27.44 -11.89 -3.33
N GLY A 22 26.19 -11.64 -3.74
CA GLY A 22 25.83 -11.43 -5.15
C GLY A 22 26.09 -10.01 -5.64
N GLY A 23 26.32 -9.06 -4.72
CA GLY A 23 26.61 -7.67 -5.03
C GLY A 23 25.48 -6.92 -5.73
N LYS A 24 25.82 -5.72 -6.22
CA LYS A 24 24.86 -4.79 -6.84
C LYS A 24 24.23 -5.36 -8.12
N GLU A 25 25.01 -6.06 -8.93
CA GLU A 25 24.58 -6.60 -10.22
C GLU A 25 23.41 -7.58 -10.07
N LEU A 26 23.44 -8.42 -9.03
CA LEU A 26 22.37 -9.38 -8.77
C LEU A 26 21.06 -8.68 -8.39
N ILE A 27 21.13 -7.60 -7.61
CA ILE A 27 19.95 -6.80 -7.27
C ILE A 27 19.43 -6.03 -8.49
N GLU A 28 20.33 -5.47 -9.30
CA GLU A 28 19.99 -4.78 -10.55
C GLU A 28 19.35 -5.71 -11.58
N ALA A 29 19.65 -7.01 -11.57
CA ALA A 29 18.96 -7.99 -12.42
C ALA A 29 17.45 -8.06 -12.14
N CYS A 30 17.01 -7.69 -10.93
CA CYS A 30 15.59 -7.61 -10.57
C CYS A 30 14.92 -6.31 -11.04
N LYS A 31 15.70 -5.28 -11.38
CA LYS A 31 15.21 -3.93 -11.71
C LYS A 31 14.12 -3.91 -12.78
N PRO A 32 14.22 -4.61 -13.93
CA PRO A 32 13.17 -4.58 -14.95
C PRO A 32 11.79 -5.05 -14.44
N ALA A 33 11.77 -6.03 -13.54
CA ALA A 33 10.51 -6.50 -12.95
C ALA A 33 9.97 -5.53 -11.89
N LEU A 34 10.87 -4.99 -11.04
CA LEU A 34 10.53 -4.07 -9.97
C LEU A 34 10.00 -2.72 -10.48
N GLU A 35 10.57 -2.20 -11.57
CA GLU A 35 10.16 -0.93 -12.20
C GLU A 35 9.04 -1.09 -13.23
N SER A 36 8.59 -2.31 -13.53
CA SER A 36 7.54 -2.54 -14.51
C SER A 36 6.17 -2.04 -14.02
N GLU A 37 5.50 -1.22 -14.82
CA GLU A 37 4.09 -0.82 -14.58
C GLU A 37 3.11 -1.99 -14.79
N HIS A 38 3.53 -3.06 -15.46
CA HIS A 38 2.65 -4.19 -15.82
C HIS A 38 2.73 -5.38 -14.85
N ILE A 39 3.79 -5.44 -14.05
CA ILE A 39 3.97 -6.49 -13.05
C ILE A 39 3.55 -5.92 -11.70
N VAL A 40 2.55 -6.53 -11.07
CA VAL A 40 2.11 -6.14 -9.72
C VAL A 40 3.13 -6.68 -8.71
N LYS A 41 3.68 -5.82 -7.85
CA LYS A 41 4.53 -6.23 -6.73
C LYS A 41 3.72 -6.24 -5.45
N VAL A 42 3.41 -7.42 -4.93
CA VAL A 42 2.71 -7.56 -3.66
C VAL A 42 3.73 -7.43 -2.53
N ILE A 43 3.60 -6.40 -1.70
CA ILE A 43 4.52 -6.10 -0.60
C ILE A 43 3.69 -5.78 0.65
N HIS A 44 4.25 -5.98 1.83
CA HIS A 44 3.60 -5.59 3.08
C HIS A 44 4.37 -4.43 3.73
N ASP A 45 3.72 -3.29 3.93
CA ASP A 45 4.34 -2.10 4.53
C ASP A 45 5.59 -1.61 3.76
N CYS A 46 5.41 -1.39 2.46
CA CYS A 46 6.46 -1.20 1.46
C CYS A 46 7.32 0.07 1.65
N LYS A 47 6.92 1.00 2.52
CA LYS A 47 7.50 2.35 2.58
C LYS A 47 9.01 2.36 2.78
N ARG A 48 9.51 1.56 3.74
CA ARG A 48 10.96 1.53 4.01
C ARG A 48 11.72 0.75 2.94
N ASP A 49 11.10 -0.26 2.35
CA ASP A 49 11.71 -1.06 1.29
C ASP A 49 11.89 -0.24 0.01
N SER A 50 10.90 0.58 -0.36
CA SER A 50 11.00 1.47 -1.53
C SER A 50 12.10 2.51 -1.36
N GLU A 51 12.18 3.18 -0.20
CA GLU A 51 13.27 4.11 0.13
C GLU A 51 14.63 3.40 0.02
N ALA A 52 14.75 2.22 0.59
CA ALA A 52 16.00 1.47 0.62
C ALA A 52 16.45 1.01 -0.78
N LEU A 53 15.53 0.54 -1.63
CA LEU A 53 15.79 0.18 -3.02
C LEU A 53 16.23 1.39 -3.85
N TYR A 54 15.58 2.54 -3.65
CA TYR A 54 15.92 3.76 -4.35
C TYR A 54 17.31 4.28 -3.96
N PHE A 55 17.57 4.48 -2.67
CA PHE A 55 18.82 5.09 -2.22
C PHE A 55 20.05 4.19 -2.41
N GLN A 56 19.90 2.86 -2.35
CA GLN A 56 21.04 1.93 -2.50
C GLN A 56 21.29 1.52 -3.95
N PHE A 57 20.22 1.35 -4.74
CA PHE A 57 20.32 0.72 -6.06
C PHE A 57 19.73 1.59 -7.19
N GLY A 58 19.09 2.71 -6.87
CA GLY A 58 18.40 3.54 -7.86
C GLY A 58 17.26 2.80 -8.54
N ILE A 59 16.57 1.92 -7.81
CA ILE A 59 15.41 1.15 -8.28
C ILE A 59 14.14 1.84 -7.79
N LYS A 60 13.24 2.18 -8.71
CA LYS A 60 11.92 2.78 -8.41
C LYS A 60 10.81 1.74 -8.52
N LEU A 61 10.18 1.41 -7.39
CA LEU A 61 9.03 0.51 -7.42
C LEU A 61 7.83 1.16 -8.11
N HIS A 62 7.25 0.45 -9.07
CA HIS A 62 5.99 0.83 -9.73
C HIS A 62 4.91 -0.21 -9.45
N ASN A 63 3.63 0.10 -9.62
CA ASN A 63 2.54 -0.90 -9.54
C ASN A 63 2.66 -1.85 -8.31
N VAL A 64 2.86 -1.24 -7.14
CA VAL A 64 2.90 -1.97 -5.87
C VAL A 64 1.47 -2.25 -5.42
N MET A 65 1.24 -3.43 -4.84
CA MET A 65 0.06 -3.72 -4.04
C MET A 65 0.52 -3.87 -2.60
N ASP A 66 0.31 -2.82 -1.80
CA ASP A 66 0.63 -2.85 -0.37
C ASP A 66 -0.50 -3.51 0.43
N THR A 67 -0.24 -4.69 0.97
CA THR A 67 -1.21 -5.48 1.74
C THR A 67 -1.63 -4.82 3.06
N GLN A 68 -0.77 -3.99 3.67
CA GLN A 68 -1.12 -3.23 4.88
C GLN A 68 -2.14 -2.15 4.54
N ILE A 69 -1.91 -1.40 3.46
CA ILE A 69 -2.85 -0.38 2.97
C ILE A 69 -4.17 -1.01 2.52
N ALA A 70 -4.08 -2.12 1.76
CA ALA A 70 -5.25 -2.86 1.31
C ALA A 70 -6.11 -3.33 2.48
N TYR A 71 -5.48 -3.86 3.54
CA TYR A 71 -6.18 -4.26 4.75
C TYR A 71 -6.92 -3.07 5.40
N SER A 72 -6.26 -1.94 5.60
CA SER A 72 -6.90 -0.75 6.18
C SER A 72 -8.09 -0.26 5.34
N LEU A 73 -8.01 -0.38 4.01
CA LEU A 73 -9.11 -0.04 3.11
C LEU A 73 -10.29 -1.02 3.25
N ILE A 74 -10.03 -2.32 3.40
CA ILE A 74 -11.07 -3.32 3.65
C ILE A 74 -11.79 -3.01 4.97
N GLU A 75 -11.06 -2.67 6.03
CA GLU A 75 -11.67 -2.30 7.32
C GLU A 75 -12.54 -1.03 7.23
N GLU A 76 -12.09 -0.04 6.47
CA GLU A 76 -12.86 1.18 6.22
C GLU A 76 -14.17 0.89 5.46
N GLN A 77 -14.13 0.01 4.46
CA GLN A 77 -15.33 -0.44 3.74
C GLN A 77 -16.34 -1.14 4.66
N GLU A 78 -15.87 -1.89 5.65
CA GLU A 78 -16.69 -2.58 6.65
C GLU A 78 -17.24 -1.61 7.71
N GLY A 79 -16.98 -0.30 7.58
CA GLY A 79 -17.50 0.73 8.47
C GLY A 79 -16.73 0.85 9.78
N LYS A 80 -15.55 0.22 9.90
CA LYS A 80 -14.70 0.43 11.07
C LYS A 80 -14.18 1.86 11.07
N LYS A 81 -14.29 2.55 12.21
CA LYS A 81 -13.73 3.90 12.37
C LYS A 81 -12.22 3.82 12.16
N ARG A 82 -11.66 4.73 11.34
CA ARG A 82 -10.21 4.89 11.17
C ARG A 82 -9.57 5.10 12.55
N SER A 83 -8.88 4.06 13.04
CA SER A 83 -7.90 4.24 14.11
C SER A 83 -6.67 4.91 13.51
N TYR A 84 -6.11 5.91 14.19
CA TYR A 84 -4.81 6.49 13.82
C TYR A 84 -3.67 5.48 13.95
N ASP A 85 -3.92 4.37 14.65
CA ASP A 85 -2.97 3.29 14.92
C ASP A 85 -3.37 1.99 14.19
N ALA A 86 -4.01 2.12 13.01
CA ALA A 86 -4.49 0.99 12.21
C ALA A 86 -3.37 0.20 11.50
N TYR A 87 -2.19 0.15 12.11
CA TYR A 87 -1.08 -0.67 11.64
C TYR A 87 -1.37 -2.13 11.94
N ILE A 88 -1.42 -2.96 10.91
CA ILE A 88 -1.41 -4.41 11.04
C ILE A 88 -0.03 -4.92 10.64
N SER A 89 0.63 -5.65 11.54
CA SER A 89 1.86 -6.35 11.18
C SER A 89 1.57 -7.53 10.27
N PHE A 90 2.56 -7.97 9.48
CA PHE A 90 2.39 -9.13 8.61
C PHE A 90 1.92 -10.39 9.37
N VAL A 91 2.43 -10.62 10.57
CA VAL A 91 1.99 -11.74 11.43
C VAL A 91 0.53 -11.57 11.87
N GLY A 92 0.15 -10.34 12.23
CA GLY A 92 -1.26 -10.02 12.54
C GLY A 92 -2.16 -10.25 11.33
N LEU A 93 -1.67 -9.92 10.13
CA LEU A 93 -2.39 -10.12 8.89
C LEU A 93 -2.60 -11.60 8.58
N LEU A 94 -1.57 -12.43 8.78
CA LEU A 94 -1.66 -13.89 8.65
C LEU A 94 -2.63 -14.50 9.67
N ALA A 95 -2.76 -13.91 10.85
CA ALA A 95 -3.67 -14.37 11.89
C ALA A 95 -5.13 -13.90 11.69
N ASP A 96 -5.39 -12.97 10.77
CA ASP A 96 -6.75 -12.45 10.57
C ASP A 96 -7.62 -13.48 9.80
N PRO A 97 -8.70 -13.99 10.41
CA PRO A 97 -9.55 -15.03 9.81
C PRO A 97 -10.33 -14.51 8.59
N ARG A 98 -10.43 -13.19 8.39
CA ARG A 98 -11.04 -12.61 7.19
C ARG A 98 -10.11 -12.70 6.00
N VAL A 99 -8.80 -12.60 6.22
CA VAL A 99 -7.77 -12.64 5.18
C VAL A 99 -7.35 -14.09 4.89
N ILE A 100 -7.36 -14.94 5.92
CA ILE A 100 -6.87 -16.32 5.84
C ILE A 100 -7.99 -17.36 6.00
N VAL A 101 -8.25 -18.05 4.89
CA VAL A 101 -8.74 -19.45 4.82
C VAL A 101 -7.54 -20.44 4.87
N CYS A 102 -6.30 -19.94 4.82
CA CYS A 102 -5.06 -20.71 4.67
C CYS A 102 -4.55 -21.42 5.95
N LEU A 103 -5.12 -21.14 7.14
CA LEU A 103 -4.75 -21.87 8.37
C LEU A 103 -5.07 -23.37 8.28
N THR A 104 -5.97 -23.79 7.38
CA THR A 104 -6.21 -25.21 7.10
C THR A 104 -5.05 -25.87 6.34
N LEU A 105 -4.12 -25.12 5.73
CA LEU A 105 -2.86 -25.65 5.17
C LEU A 105 -1.68 -25.55 6.15
N LEU A 106 -1.83 -24.79 7.23
CA LEU A 106 -0.92 -24.88 8.39
C LEU A 106 -1.30 -26.03 9.32
N HIS A 107 -2.36 -26.81 9.02
CA HIS A 107 -2.87 -27.89 9.90
C HIS A 107 -1.83 -28.96 10.25
N ASP A 108 -0.79 -29.18 9.44
CA ASP A 108 0.29 -30.09 9.83
C ASP A 108 1.17 -29.54 10.97
N TYR A 109 0.95 -28.30 11.38
CA TYR A 109 1.66 -27.61 12.48
C TYR A 109 0.73 -27.13 13.61
N VAL A 110 -0.57 -27.47 13.56
CA VAL A 110 -1.59 -27.02 14.54
C VAL A 110 -1.93 -28.18 15.49
N ILE A 111 -1.18 -28.29 16.59
CA ILE A 111 -1.69 -28.99 17.78
C ILE A 111 -2.50 -27.96 18.59
N GLY A 112 -3.82 -28.15 18.70
CA GLY A 112 -4.58 -27.67 19.87
C GLY A 112 -5.33 -26.33 19.78
N GLY A 113 -5.69 -25.84 18.60
CA GLY A 113 -6.79 -24.86 18.47
C GLY A 113 -6.60 -23.49 19.14
N SER A 114 -5.38 -23.14 19.54
CA SER A 114 -5.00 -21.78 19.92
C SER A 114 -4.10 -21.20 18.83
N CYS A 115 -4.31 -19.93 18.46
CA CYS A 115 -3.43 -19.23 17.52
C CYS A 115 -2.03 -19.11 18.14
N ILE A 116 -1.17 -20.11 17.91
CA ILE A 116 0.22 -20.05 18.35
C ILE A 116 0.91 -19.05 17.42
N PRO A 117 1.44 -17.93 17.94
CA PRO A 117 2.26 -17.04 17.13
C PRO A 117 3.43 -17.85 16.59
N TYR A 118 3.68 -17.73 15.29
CA TYR A 118 4.86 -18.23 14.57
C TYR A 118 6.10 -18.36 15.51
N PRO A 119 6.39 -19.55 16.07
CA PRO A 119 7.39 -19.66 17.14
C PRO A 119 8.79 -19.27 16.63
N GLU A 120 9.10 -19.65 15.39
CA GLU A 120 10.36 -19.33 14.73
C GLU A 120 10.53 -17.82 14.46
N LYS A 121 9.44 -17.10 14.17
CA LYS A 121 9.53 -15.65 13.89
C LYS A 121 9.74 -14.84 15.16
N GLU A 122 9.21 -15.30 16.29
CA GLU A 122 9.47 -14.65 17.57
C GLU A 122 10.90 -14.90 18.05
N GLU A 123 11.42 -16.13 17.87
CA GLU A 123 12.82 -16.46 18.13
C GLU A 123 13.77 -15.62 17.27
N VAL A 124 13.51 -15.51 15.96
CA VAL A 124 14.32 -14.68 15.06
C VAL A 124 14.20 -13.19 15.41
N ARG A 125 13.04 -12.69 15.84
CA ARG A 125 12.90 -11.30 16.33
C ARG A 125 13.74 -11.04 17.57
N ILE A 126 13.82 -12.01 18.49
CA ILE A 126 14.67 -11.91 19.68
C ILE A 126 16.13 -11.84 19.25
N LEU A 127 16.56 -12.74 18.35
CA LEU A 127 17.93 -12.77 17.84
C LEU A 127 18.29 -11.49 17.09
N LEU A 128 17.38 -10.93 16.28
CA LEU A 128 17.58 -9.65 15.58
C LEU A 128 17.78 -8.47 16.53
N ARG A 129 17.12 -8.48 17.70
CA ARG A 129 17.32 -7.45 18.73
C ARG A 129 18.67 -7.61 19.45
N GLN A 130 19.18 -8.84 19.54
CA GLN A 130 20.43 -9.15 20.22
C GLN A 130 21.66 -8.95 19.32
N ASP A 131 21.54 -9.26 18.03
CA ASP A 131 22.63 -9.15 17.06
C ASP A 131 22.23 -8.29 15.85
N PRO A 132 22.68 -7.02 15.78
CA PRO A 132 22.44 -6.15 14.64
C PRO A 132 23.15 -6.62 13.35
N ASN A 133 24.06 -7.59 13.43
CA ASN A 133 24.75 -8.20 12.29
C ASN A 133 24.15 -9.55 11.88
N PHE A 134 23.04 -9.99 12.48
CA PHE A 134 22.40 -11.28 12.20
C PHE A 134 22.29 -11.57 10.69
N TRP A 135 21.74 -10.62 9.91
CA TRP A 135 21.57 -10.75 8.46
C TRP A 135 22.85 -10.54 7.63
N LYS A 136 23.99 -10.22 8.24
CA LYS A 136 25.30 -10.13 7.56
C LYS A 136 26.07 -11.45 7.61
N VAL A 137 25.69 -12.37 8.48
CA VAL A 137 26.36 -13.67 8.62
C VAL A 137 26.18 -14.49 7.34
N ARG A 138 27.26 -15.12 6.87
CA ARG A 138 27.28 -16.02 5.71
C ARG A 138 28.07 -17.31 6.01
N PRO A 139 27.67 -18.46 5.42
CA PRO A 139 26.43 -18.67 4.64
C PRO A 139 25.18 -18.50 5.52
N LEU A 140 24.02 -18.27 4.90
CA LEU A 140 22.76 -18.18 5.65
C LEU A 140 22.46 -19.51 6.35
N SER A 141 22.12 -19.46 7.63
CA SER A 141 21.65 -20.66 8.35
C SER A 141 20.25 -21.07 7.87
N ASP A 142 19.88 -22.34 8.03
CA ASP A 142 18.54 -22.81 7.66
C ASP A 142 17.41 -22.03 8.34
N MET A 143 17.64 -21.56 9.57
CA MET A 143 16.70 -20.70 10.30
C MET A 143 16.54 -19.33 9.61
N MET A 144 17.63 -18.73 9.15
CA MET A 144 17.59 -17.46 8.41
C MET A 144 16.86 -17.63 7.08
N VAL A 145 17.12 -18.74 6.37
CA VAL A 145 16.46 -19.08 5.11
C VAL A 145 14.95 -19.24 5.31
N ARG A 146 14.53 -20.01 6.32
CA ARG A 146 13.10 -20.19 6.64
C ARG A 146 12.44 -18.86 7.00
N ALA A 147 13.05 -18.08 7.89
CA ALA A 147 12.51 -16.80 8.31
C ALA A 147 12.32 -15.81 7.16
N ALA A 148 13.32 -15.69 6.27
CA ALA A 148 13.23 -14.83 5.08
C ALA A 148 12.17 -15.36 4.09
N THR A 149 12.04 -16.68 3.95
CA THR A 149 11.03 -17.31 3.09
C THR A 149 9.61 -17.04 3.60
N ASP A 150 9.41 -17.13 4.91
CA ASP A 150 8.11 -16.91 5.56
C ASP A 150 7.59 -15.47 5.41
N ASP A 151 8.47 -14.48 5.20
CA ASP A 151 8.07 -13.09 4.97
C ASP A 151 7.35 -12.87 3.64
N VAL A 152 7.53 -13.77 2.66
CA VAL A 152 7.00 -13.57 1.29
C VAL A 152 6.09 -14.69 0.79
N ARG A 153 6.27 -15.94 1.25
CA ARG A 153 5.58 -17.10 0.64
C ARG A 153 4.05 -17.05 0.68
N PHE A 154 3.47 -16.29 1.59
CA PHE A 154 2.01 -16.14 1.71
C PHE A 154 1.44 -14.93 0.97
N LEU A 155 2.28 -13.98 0.54
CA LEU A 155 1.82 -12.71 -0.04
C LEU A 155 0.93 -12.92 -1.27
N LEU A 156 1.23 -13.91 -2.11
CA LEU A 156 0.40 -14.24 -3.28
C LEU A 156 -1.02 -14.67 -2.89
N SER A 157 -1.14 -15.58 -1.91
CA SER A 157 -2.45 -16.03 -1.43
C SER A 157 -3.24 -14.91 -0.72
N ILE A 158 -2.55 -14.06 0.04
CA ILE A 158 -3.13 -12.90 0.72
C ILE A 158 -3.65 -11.91 -0.33
N HIS A 159 -2.86 -11.66 -1.36
CA HIS A 159 -3.24 -10.78 -2.47
C HIS A 159 -4.53 -11.27 -3.12
N GLU A 160 -4.61 -12.55 -3.52
CA GLU A 160 -5.84 -13.11 -4.12
C GLU A 160 -7.06 -12.87 -3.23
N LYS A 161 -6.94 -13.15 -1.92
CA LYS A 161 -8.03 -12.99 -0.95
C LYS A 161 -8.42 -11.54 -0.71
N MET A 162 -7.47 -10.61 -0.72
CA MET A 162 -7.76 -9.19 -0.60
C MET A 162 -8.44 -8.64 -1.85
N MET A 163 -8.01 -9.07 -3.04
CA MET A 163 -8.58 -8.64 -4.31
C MET A 163 -10.05 -9.04 -4.46
N GLU A 164 -10.46 -10.18 -3.88
CA GLU A 164 -11.87 -10.59 -3.80
C GLU A 164 -12.74 -9.63 -2.95
N LYS A 165 -12.13 -8.90 -2.01
CA LYS A 165 -12.84 -8.06 -1.00
C LYS A 165 -12.80 -6.57 -1.30
N LEU A 166 -11.78 -6.11 -2.02
CA LEU A 166 -11.61 -4.70 -2.32
C LEU A 166 -12.68 -4.24 -3.33
N SER A 167 -13.42 -3.20 -2.97
CA SER A 167 -14.32 -2.52 -3.91
C SER A 167 -13.52 -1.76 -4.97
N LYS A 168 -14.18 -1.39 -6.07
CA LYS A 168 -13.56 -0.56 -7.13
C LYS A 168 -12.94 0.73 -6.59
N ILE A 169 -13.60 1.39 -5.63
CA ILE A 169 -13.10 2.62 -5.02
C ILE A 169 -11.83 2.36 -4.21
N SER A 170 -11.79 1.27 -3.44
CA SER A 170 -10.59 0.92 -2.66
C SER A 170 -9.44 0.45 -3.52
N LEU A 171 -9.70 -0.29 -4.60
CA LEU A 171 -8.68 -0.64 -5.59
C LEU A 171 -8.03 0.61 -6.17
N TRP A 172 -8.84 1.60 -6.54
CA TRP A 172 -8.32 2.88 -7.02
C TRP A 172 -7.54 3.64 -5.94
N ARG A 173 -8.02 3.67 -4.69
CA ARG A 173 -7.29 4.30 -3.58
C ARG A 173 -5.96 3.60 -3.31
N LEU A 174 -5.92 2.28 -3.45
CA LEU A 174 -4.71 1.49 -3.31
C LEU A 174 -3.71 1.79 -4.43
N SER A 175 -4.16 1.86 -5.69
CA SER A 175 -3.28 2.19 -6.80
C SER A 175 -2.68 3.59 -6.65
N VAL A 176 -3.48 4.60 -6.28
CA VAL A 176 -2.96 5.96 -6.05
C VAL A 176 -1.94 5.99 -4.92
N ARG A 177 -2.21 5.32 -3.79
CA ARG A 177 -1.26 5.26 -2.67
C ARG A 177 0.03 4.53 -3.02
N SER A 178 -0.05 3.56 -3.92
CA SER A 178 1.10 2.80 -4.36
C SER A 178 1.98 3.59 -5.34
N GLU A 179 1.39 4.51 -6.10
CA GLU A 179 2.15 5.48 -6.91
C GLU A 179 2.83 6.55 -6.04
N LEU A 180 2.35 6.84 -4.83
CA LEU A 180 3.04 7.79 -3.93
C LEU A 180 4.42 7.27 -3.46
N TYR A 181 4.73 5.98 -3.63
CA TYR A 181 6.09 5.48 -3.41
C TYR A 181 7.07 5.94 -4.50
N TYR A 182 6.59 6.47 -5.62
CA TYR A 182 7.39 6.97 -6.73
C TYR A 182 7.96 8.36 -6.48
N ASP A 183 7.24 9.21 -5.75
CA ASP A 183 7.56 10.64 -5.51
C ASP A 183 8.66 10.85 -4.44
N ILE A 184 9.59 9.92 -4.31
CA ILE A 184 10.83 10.10 -3.55
C ILE A 184 11.78 11.00 -4.38
N GLU A 185 11.34 12.21 -4.73
CA GLU A 185 12.25 13.28 -5.11
C GLU A 185 12.91 13.84 -3.85
N ALA A 186 14.23 13.78 -3.82
CA ALA A 186 15.06 14.44 -2.82
C ALA A 186 14.70 15.93 -2.78
N ASP A 187 14.36 16.44 -1.59
CA ASP A 187 13.97 17.81 -1.22
C ASP A 187 12.48 18.17 -1.11
N ALA A 188 11.52 17.25 -1.29
CA ALA A 188 10.17 17.51 -0.83
C ALA A 188 10.05 17.20 0.67
N TYR A 189 9.88 18.25 1.49
CA TYR A 189 9.22 18.14 2.79
C TYR A 189 8.00 17.24 2.63
N VAL A 190 8.06 16.00 3.10
CA VAL A 190 6.89 15.12 3.20
C VAL A 190 6.04 15.74 4.32
N PRO A 191 4.98 16.50 4.00
CA PRO A 191 4.13 17.07 5.05
C PRO A 191 3.48 15.89 5.78
N GLU A 192 3.07 16.09 7.04
CA GLU A 192 2.36 15.09 7.85
C GLU A 192 1.33 14.27 7.01
N VAL A 193 1.76 13.07 6.58
CA VAL A 193 1.03 12.06 5.79
C VAL A 193 -0.08 12.64 4.90
N ASP A 194 0.24 12.95 3.65
CA ASP A 194 -0.78 13.27 2.67
C ASP A 194 -1.77 12.09 2.51
N ILE A 195 -3.06 12.40 2.55
CA ILE A 195 -4.15 11.44 2.39
C ILE A 195 -5.01 11.81 1.20
N LEU A 196 -5.75 10.81 0.73
CA LEU A 196 -6.71 10.96 -0.34
C LEU A 196 -8.14 10.77 0.21
N SER A 197 -8.94 11.83 0.14
CA SER A 197 -10.39 11.76 0.36
C SER A 197 -11.13 11.64 -0.97
N VAL A 198 -12.07 10.70 -1.02
CA VAL A 198 -12.94 10.46 -2.17
C VAL A 198 -14.34 10.86 -1.77
N LEU A 199 -14.87 11.86 -2.46
CA LEU A 199 -16.16 12.47 -2.15
C LEU A 199 -17.14 12.20 -3.31
N ASP A 200 -18.13 11.36 -3.04
CA ASP A 200 -19.23 11.13 -3.97
C ASP A 200 -20.16 12.34 -3.99
N VAL A 201 -20.45 12.82 -5.20
CA VAL A 201 -21.31 13.99 -5.43
C VAL A 201 -22.64 13.52 -6.00
N PRO A 202 -23.77 13.80 -5.32
CA PRO A 202 -25.08 13.45 -5.84
C PRO A 202 -25.36 14.09 -7.20
N PRO A 203 -26.14 13.44 -8.09
CA PRO A 203 -26.51 14.01 -9.37
C PRO A 203 -27.08 15.43 -9.24
N GLY A 204 -26.62 16.35 -10.09
CA GLY A 204 -27.04 17.75 -10.09
C GLY A 204 -26.35 18.64 -9.04
N LYS A 205 -25.53 18.09 -8.13
CA LYS A 205 -24.83 18.88 -7.10
C LYS A 205 -23.40 19.30 -7.48
N MET A 206 -22.80 18.73 -8.54
CA MET A 206 -21.42 19.06 -8.97
C MET A 206 -21.23 20.53 -9.34
N GLY A 207 -22.26 21.21 -9.86
CA GLY A 207 -22.20 22.66 -10.10
C GLY A 207 -21.96 23.49 -8.83
N ARG A 208 -22.40 23.00 -7.66
CA ARG A 208 -22.20 23.65 -6.36
C ARG A 208 -20.81 23.40 -5.78
N VAL A 209 -20.23 22.24 -6.09
CA VAL A 209 -18.85 21.88 -5.76
C VAL A 209 -17.88 22.74 -6.58
N ILE A 210 -18.06 22.79 -7.90
CA ILE A 210 -17.18 23.54 -8.81
C ILE A 210 -17.36 25.05 -8.63
N GLY A 211 -18.61 25.50 -8.49
CA GLY A 211 -18.96 26.92 -8.49
C GLY A 211 -18.94 27.54 -9.89
N ARG A 212 -19.46 28.76 -10.01
CA ARG A 212 -19.51 29.48 -11.30
C ARG A 212 -18.09 29.70 -11.82
N LYS A 213 -17.80 29.20 -13.04
CA LYS A 213 -16.45 29.23 -13.66
C LYS A 213 -15.34 28.57 -12.81
N GLY A 214 -15.67 27.62 -11.93
CA GLY A 214 -14.66 26.96 -11.08
C GLY A 214 -14.24 27.74 -9.84
N SER A 215 -14.89 28.86 -9.53
CA SER A 215 -14.46 29.73 -8.42
C SER A 215 -14.46 29.04 -7.05
N SER A 216 -15.40 28.12 -6.82
CA SER A 216 -15.53 27.47 -5.52
C SER A 216 -14.47 26.39 -5.33
N ILE A 217 -14.22 25.56 -6.35
CA ILE A 217 -13.18 24.54 -6.26
C ILE A 217 -11.77 25.15 -6.18
N MET A 218 -11.50 26.24 -6.92
CA MET A 218 -10.24 26.95 -6.83
C MET A 218 -10.01 27.55 -5.43
N ALA A 219 -11.04 28.18 -4.85
CA ALA A 219 -10.95 28.72 -3.49
C ALA A 219 -10.68 27.62 -2.44
N VAL A 220 -11.23 26.40 -2.62
CA VAL A 220 -10.94 25.28 -1.72
C VAL A 220 -9.50 24.78 -1.92
N LYS A 221 -9.02 24.65 -3.16
CA LYS A 221 -7.61 24.29 -3.44
C LYS A 221 -6.64 25.25 -2.75
N GLU A 222 -6.86 26.55 -2.91
CA GLU A 222 -6.00 27.60 -2.33
C GLU A 222 -6.08 27.65 -0.80
N SER A 223 -7.30 27.62 -0.23
CA SER A 223 -7.51 27.79 1.22
C SER A 223 -7.18 26.55 2.06
N CYS A 224 -7.16 25.37 1.44
CA CYS A 224 -6.78 24.13 2.09
C CYS A 224 -5.41 23.64 1.65
N ASN A 225 -4.72 24.27 0.70
CA ASN A 225 -3.45 23.74 0.17
C ASN A 225 -3.55 22.24 -0.22
N VAL A 226 -4.63 21.91 -0.94
CA VAL A 226 -4.93 20.54 -1.39
C VAL A 226 -5.05 20.51 -2.92
N GLU A 227 -4.70 19.36 -3.49
CA GLU A 227 -5.02 19.06 -4.88
C GLU A 227 -6.42 18.48 -4.97
N ILE A 228 -7.17 18.88 -6.00
CA ILE A 228 -8.53 18.38 -6.23
C ILE A 228 -8.71 17.99 -7.69
N HIS A 229 -9.11 16.74 -7.92
CA HIS A 229 -9.43 16.18 -9.24
C HIS A 229 -10.91 15.78 -9.30
N ILE A 230 -11.51 15.88 -10.49
CA ILE A 230 -12.92 15.55 -10.71
C ILE A 230 -12.99 14.35 -11.66
N GLY A 231 -13.63 13.27 -11.21
CA GLY A 231 -13.95 12.09 -12.01
C GLY A 231 -15.29 12.24 -12.73
N GLY A 232 -15.34 11.81 -13.99
CA GLY A 232 -16.55 11.79 -14.84
C GLY A 232 -16.25 12.09 -16.31
N SER A 233 -17.29 12.17 -17.16
CA SER A 233 -17.21 12.40 -18.62
C SER A 233 -16.63 13.77 -19.05
N LYS A 234 -16.17 14.58 -18.10
CA LYS A 234 -15.46 15.86 -18.32
C LYS A 234 -14.21 16.01 -17.42
N GLY A 235 -13.66 14.91 -16.91
CA GLY A 235 -12.35 14.88 -16.24
C GLY A 235 -11.20 15.09 -17.23
N PRO A 236 -9.96 15.35 -16.76
CA PRO A 236 -8.82 15.58 -17.64
C PRO A 236 -8.65 14.41 -18.62
N PRO A 237 -8.51 14.68 -19.92
CA PRO A 237 -8.14 13.65 -20.88
C PRO A 237 -6.70 13.24 -20.57
N ASP A 238 -6.43 11.95 -20.68
CA ASP A 238 -5.09 11.36 -20.66
C ASP A 238 -4.47 11.18 -19.27
N ARG A 239 -4.76 10.01 -18.66
CA ARG A 239 -3.74 9.10 -18.08
C ARG A 239 -4.26 7.83 -17.39
N VAL A 240 -5.56 7.54 -17.43
CA VAL A 240 -6.03 6.18 -17.14
C VAL A 240 -7.21 5.87 -18.06
N SER A 241 -6.96 5.11 -19.13
CA SER A 241 -8.01 4.60 -20.00
C SER A 241 -8.78 3.48 -19.30
N PHE A 242 -9.75 3.84 -18.46
CA PHE A 242 -10.84 2.94 -18.13
C PHE A 242 -12.00 3.23 -19.07
N GLN A 243 -12.13 2.36 -20.06
CA GLN A 243 -13.18 2.38 -21.05
C GLN A 243 -14.42 1.73 -20.43
N GLU A 244 -15.22 2.51 -19.69
CA GLU A 244 -16.68 2.36 -19.54
C GLU A 244 -17.28 3.52 -18.71
N PRO A 245 -18.54 3.91 -18.95
CA PRO A 245 -19.11 5.16 -18.43
C PRO A 245 -19.38 5.07 -16.93
N CYS A 246 -18.50 5.66 -16.13
CA CYS A 246 -18.73 5.86 -14.70
C CYS A 246 -19.85 6.91 -14.52
N SER A 247 -21.05 6.48 -14.11
CA SER A 247 -22.21 7.36 -13.91
C SER A 247 -22.12 8.21 -12.63
N SER A 248 -21.16 7.93 -11.75
CA SER A 248 -20.94 8.64 -10.49
C SER A 248 -20.00 9.84 -10.67
N GLN A 249 -20.50 11.01 -10.29
CA GLN A 249 -19.71 12.25 -10.23
C GLN A 249 -18.90 12.23 -8.93
N THR A 250 -17.57 12.16 -9.03
CA THR A 250 -16.70 11.97 -7.85
C THR A 250 -15.63 13.07 -7.79
N VAL A 251 -15.28 13.51 -6.58
CA VAL A 251 -14.22 14.47 -6.32
C VAL A 251 -13.13 13.79 -5.49
N PHE A 252 -11.89 13.92 -5.93
CA PHE A 252 -10.70 13.40 -5.27
C PHE A 252 -9.94 14.57 -4.66
N ILE A 253 -9.63 14.50 -3.35
CA ILE A 253 -8.93 15.55 -2.61
C ILE A 253 -7.66 14.94 -2.02
N ILE A 254 -6.50 15.50 -2.36
CA ILE A 254 -5.18 14.99 -1.96
C ILE A 254 -4.43 16.10 -1.20
N GLY A 255 -3.78 15.73 -0.10
CA GLY A 255 -2.95 16.63 0.70
C GLY A 255 -2.90 16.24 2.18
N PRO A 256 -2.37 17.09 3.06
CA PRO A 256 -2.18 16.76 4.47
C PRO A 256 -3.49 16.42 5.18
N VAL A 257 -3.48 15.51 6.16
CA VAL A 257 -4.71 15.01 6.82
C VAL A 257 -5.66 16.11 7.28
N LYS A 258 -5.14 17.14 7.94
CA LYS A 258 -5.93 18.26 8.48
C LYS A 258 -6.59 19.06 7.36
N GLU A 259 -5.85 19.29 6.29
CA GLU A 259 -6.29 20.08 5.15
C GLU A 259 -7.29 19.34 4.25
N VAL A 260 -7.07 18.04 4.02
CA VAL A 260 -8.03 17.21 3.28
C VAL A 260 -9.36 17.10 4.02
N ARG A 261 -9.34 16.94 5.36
CA ARG A 261 -10.58 16.94 6.16
C ARG A 261 -11.30 18.28 6.11
N LYS A 262 -10.56 19.39 6.14
CA LYS A 262 -11.10 20.75 6.02
C LYS A 262 -11.75 20.94 4.64
N ALA A 263 -11.06 20.57 3.57
CA ALA A 263 -11.57 20.64 2.20
C ALA A 263 -12.82 19.77 2.02
N GLU A 264 -12.80 18.53 2.51
CA GLU A 264 -13.94 17.62 2.46
C GLU A 264 -15.17 18.21 3.18
N ALA A 265 -14.98 18.77 4.38
CA ALA A 265 -16.06 19.41 5.13
C ALA A 265 -16.68 20.60 4.38
N ILE A 266 -15.84 21.46 3.76
CA ILE A 266 -16.30 22.59 2.96
C ILE A 266 -17.13 22.11 1.76
N LEU A 267 -16.65 21.11 1.04
CA LEU A 267 -17.35 20.57 -0.13
C LEU A 267 -18.65 19.85 0.26
N ARG A 268 -18.68 19.11 1.37
CA ARG A 268 -19.92 18.52 1.92
C ARG A 268 -20.94 19.58 2.30
N GLY A 269 -20.52 20.66 2.97
CA GLY A 269 -21.41 21.77 3.34
C GLY A 269 -22.11 22.39 2.13
N ARG A 270 -21.37 22.62 1.04
CA ARG A 270 -21.90 23.18 -0.22
C ARG A 270 -22.94 22.29 -0.91
N MET A 271 -22.93 20.99 -0.63
CA MET A 271 -23.93 20.06 -1.16
C MET A 271 -25.22 20.05 -0.33
N LEU A 272 -25.15 20.42 0.95
CA LEU A 272 -26.24 20.38 1.94
C LEU A 272 -27.10 21.63 2.01
N GLU A 273 -26.61 22.79 1.57
CA GLU A 273 -27.42 24.02 1.50
C GLU A 273 -28.63 23.77 0.59
N PHE A 274 -29.86 24.10 1.03
CA PHE A 274 -31.09 23.82 0.28
C PHE A 274 -31.19 24.74 -0.95
#